data_AF-A0AAP0N3E1-F1
#
_entry.id   AF-A0AAP0N3E1-F1
#
_cell.length_a   1.000
_cell.length_b   1.000
_cell.length_c   1.000
_cell.angle_alpha   90.00
_cell.angle_beta   90.00
_cell.angle_gamma   90.00
#
_symmetry.space_group_name_H-M   'P 1'
#
loop_
_entity.id
_entity.type
_entity.pdbx_description
1 polymer ?
#
loop_
_entity_poly.entity_id
_entity_poly.type
_entity_poly.pdbx_seq_one_letter_code
_entity_poly.pdbx_strand_id
1 'polypeptide(L)'
;MSTVKNTFFISHGSPTLSIDESLPARHFLKAWKEQVFTQRPNSILVISGHWETDVPTVNVVQQNDVIYDFYNFPEQMYKLKYPAPGAPELAKRVKQLLTESGFSHVNEDTKRGLDHGAWVPLMLMYPEANIPVCQLSVQTRKDGTHHYNMGKALAPLKDEGVLIIGSGSATHNLRALQFDGDSVASWASEFDNWLKDALLQGRYEDVNHYEQKAPCPKKAHPWPDHFYPLHVAMGAAGENANAELIHTSWQLVTLFIFIHYSANPSNATRGQQSRLSVMDTFFISHGSPTLSIDESLPARGFLQAWQTKVFSQRPNSILVISAHWDTDFPSVNVVQRNDTIHDFYGFPKQMYDLKYPAPGAPELAKRVKDLLKASGIKHVNEDRKRGLDHGAWVPLMLMYPEADIPVCQLSVQMHHTGTYHYNIGKALAPLKEEGVLIIGSGSATHNLRALQFESSSISSWALEFDNWLKDALLEGRYEDVNHYEQKAPHAKKAHPWPEHIYPLHVAMGAAGANAKAELIHSSWHYGALSYSSYRFKTSR
;
A
#
# COMPACT_ATOMS: atom_id res chain seq x y z
N MET A 1 30.03 -10.10 -13.73
CA MET A 1 29.86 -8.84 -12.99
C MET A 1 28.45 -8.85 -12.41
N SER A 2 28.26 -8.36 -11.19
CA SER A 2 26.94 -8.21 -10.57
C SER A 2 26.18 -7.10 -11.33
N THR A 3 25.15 -7.45 -12.10
CA THR A 3 24.34 -6.48 -12.85
C THR A 3 23.29 -5.89 -11.92
N VAL A 4 23.36 -4.59 -11.65
CA VAL A 4 22.35 -3.88 -10.86
C VAL A 4 21.23 -3.46 -11.79
N LYS A 5 20.04 -4.06 -11.72
CA LYS A 5 18.93 -3.71 -12.64
C LYS A 5 18.14 -2.47 -12.22
N ASN A 6 18.37 -2.02 -11.00
CA ASN A 6 17.43 -1.21 -10.23
C ASN A 6 18.01 0.17 -9.92
N THR A 7 17.21 1.22 -10.12
CA THR A 7 17.47 2.54 -9.50
C THR A 7 16.52 2.77 -8.35
N PHE A 8 16.91 3.65 -7.43
CA PHE A 8 16.10 3.99 -6.27
C PHE A 8 15.99 5.50 -6.09
N PHE A 9 14.78 5.98 -5.78
CA PHE A 9 14.61 7.28 -5.13
C PHE A 9 14.35 7.05 -3.65
N ILE A 10 14.98 7.86 -2.80
CA ILE A 10 14.84 7.87 -1.35
C ILE A 10 14.49 9.29 -0.95
N SER A 11 13.35 9.44 -0.29
CA SER A 11 13.12 10.64 0.48
C SER A 11 13.88 10.52 1.80
N HIS A 12 14.93 11.31 2.04
CA HIS A 12 15.79 11.14 3.22
C HIS A 12 15.27 11.87 4.47
N GLY A 13 14.37 12.84 4.30
CA GLY A 13 13.70 13.61 5.36
C GLY A 13 14.63 14.24 6.41
N SER A 14 14.23 14.25 7.67
CA SER A 14 14.97 14.96 8.73
C SER A 14 16.29 14.26 9.08
N PRO A 15 17.38 15.01 9.38
CA PRO A 15 18.61 14.46 9.96
C PRO A 15 18.40 13.56 11.18
N THR A 16 17.29 13.72 11.91
CA THR A 16 16.93 12.86 13.06
C THR A 16 16.76 11.39 12.69
N LEU A 17 16.58 11.06 11.41
CA LEU A 17 16.61 9.68 10.89
C LEU A 17 17.86 8.90 11.36
N SER A 18 18.96 9.60 11.62
CA SER A 18 20.22 9.04 12.13
C SER A 18 20.16 8.50 13.57
N ILE A 19 19.22 8.96 14.41
CA ILE A 19 19.16 8.63 15.85
C ILE A 19 17.77 8.29 16.39
N ASP A 20 16.70 8.69 15.71
CA ASP A 20 15.34 8.55 16.21
C ASP A 20 14.76 7.18 15.85
N GLU A 21 14.73 6.29 16.86
CA GLU A 21 14.22 4.92 16.73
C GLU A 21 12.68 4.85 16.61
N SER A 22 11.95 5.96 16.76
CA SER A 22 10.49 5.96 16.55
C SER A 22 10.11 6.02 15.07
N LEU A 23 11.04 6.40 14.19
CA LEU A 23 10.76 6.65 12.77
C LEU A 23 10.65 5.34 11.96
N PRO A 24 9.50 5.05 11.32
CA PRO A 24 9.34 3.85 10.48
C PRO A 24 10.36 3.79 9.32
N ALA A 25 10.67 4.92 8.70
CA ALA A 25 11.66 5.00 7.62
C ALA A 25 13.07 4.54 8.07
N ARG A 26 13.43 4.74 9.34
CA ARG A 26 14.73 4.30 9.88
C ARG A 26 14.81 2.77 9.90
N HIS A 27 13.77 2.11 10.40
CA HIS A 27 13.70 0.65 10.45
C HIS A 27 13.68 0.04 9.05
N PHE A 28 12.94 0.66 8.13
CA PHE A 28 12.94 0.26 6.73
C PHE A 28 14.35 0.31 6.11
N LEU A 29 15.09 1.41 6.30
CA LEU A 29 16.45 1.53 5.79
C LEU A 29 17.44 0.55 6.46
N LYS A 30 17.28 0.25 7.75
CA LYS A 30 18.08 -0.77 8.44
C LYS A 30 17.86 -2.16 7.86
N ALA A 31 16.64 -2.47 7.42
CA ALA A 31 16.30 -3.75 6.79
C ALA A 31 16.62 -3.82 5.28
N TRP A 32 17.25 -2.79 4.72
CA TRP A 32 17.46 -2.63 3.27
C TRP A 32 18.12 -3.84 2.59
N LYS A 33 19.24 -4.33 3.15
CA LYS A 33 20.00 -5.45 2.58
C LYS A 33 19.22 -6.77 2.62
N GLU A 34 18.21 -6.86 3.46
CA GLU A 34 17.44 -8.09 3.70
C GLU A 34 16.14 -8.09 2.89
N GLN A 35 15.50 -6.92 2.78
CA GLN A 35 14.14 -6.79 2.26
C GLN A 35 14.04 -6.14 0.90
N VAL A 36 15.03 -5.31 0.51
CA VAL A 36 14.93 -4.48 -0.70
C VAL A 36 16.01 -4.83 -1.72
N PHE A 37 17.28 -4.79 -1.32
CA PHE A 37 18.40 -4.94 -2.23
C PHE A 37 19.48 -5.84 -1.63
N THR A 38 19.32 -7.15 -1.86
CA THR A 38 20.21 -8.20 -1.34
C THR A 38 21.55 -8.29 -2.06
N GLN A 39 21.66 -7.66 -3.24
CA GLN A 39 22.90 -7.64 -4.01
C GLN A 39 23.87 -6.61 -3.43
N ARG A 40 25.16 -6.95 -3.38
CA ARG A 40 26.22 -5.98 -3.07
C ARG A 40 26.62 -5.26 -4.35
N PRO A 41 26.42 -3.93 -4.47
CA PRO A 41 26.90 -3.18 -5.63
C PRO A 41 28.43 -3.01 -5.59
N ASN A 42 29.03 -2.76 -6.74
CA ASN A 42 30.46 -2.46 -6.86
C ASN A 42 30.78 -1.07 -6.29
N SER A 43 29.87 -0.12 -6.50
CA SER A 43 29.92 1.25 -6.02
C SER A 43 28.51 1.87 -6.02
N ILE A 44 28.34 3.00 -5.34
CA ILE A 44 27.06 3.71 -5.24
C ILE A 44 27.23 5.12 -5.83
N LEU A 45 26.31 5.52 -6.69
CA LEU A 45 26.15 6.91 -7.13
C LEU A 45 24.94 7.51 -6.40
N VAL A 46 25.17 8.54 -5.58
CA VAL A 46 24.10 9.27 -4.91
C VAL A 46 23.90 10.64 -5.54
N ILE A 47 22.68 10.94 -5.97
CA ILE A 47 22.26 12.28 -6.38
C ILE A 47 21.59 12.91 -5.18
N SER A 48 22.15 13.98 -4.61
CA SER A 48 21.61 14.59 -3.38
C SER A 48 20.95 15.94 -3.65
N GLY A 49 19.78 16.16 -3.04
CA GLY A 49 19.11 17.46 -3.01
C GLY A 49 19.90 18.56 -2.29
N HIS A 50 20.86 18.20 -1.42
CA HIS A 50 21.71 19.16 -0.68
C HIS A 50 22.97 19.58 -1.44
N TRP A 51 23.13 19.12 -2.69
CA TRP A 51 24.24 19.56 -3.53
C TRP A 51 23.75 20.24 -4.80
N GLU A 52 23.59 21.55 -4.70
CA GLU A 52 23.23 22.42 -5.81
C GLU A 52 24.47 23.05 -6.46
N THR A 53 24.54 23.01 -7.79
CA THR A 53 25.60 23.62 -8.61
C THR A 53 25.04 24.14 -9.93
N ASP A 54 25.78 24.99 -10.64
CA ASP A 54 25.35 25.53 -11.95
C ASP A 54 25.47 24.50 -13.10
N VAL A 55 26.38 23.54 -12.97
CA VAL A 55 26.64 22.46 -13.93
C VAL A 55 26.83 21.14 -13.19
N PRO A 56 26.47 19.98 -13.80
CA PRO A 56 26.68 18.68 -13.16
C PRO A 56 28.10 18.57 -12.59
N THR A 57 28.20 18.30 -11.30
CA THR A 57 29.46 18.22 -10.57
C THR A 57 29.49 16.94 -9.75
N VAL A 58 30.57 16.17 -9.89
CA VAL A 58 30.82 14.93 -9.13
C VAL A 58 31.91 15.12 -8.11
N ASN A 59 31.85 14.41 -6.98
CA ASN A 59 32.95 14.44 -6.02
C ASN A 59 34.03 13.41 -6.40
N VAL A 60 35.30 13.80 -6.28
CA VAL A 60 36.47 13.00 -6.64
C VAL A 60 37.42 12.96 -5.45
N VAL A 61 37.10 12.11 -4.48
CA VAL A 61 37.88 11.92 -3.25
C VAL A 61 38.30 10.46 -3.11
N GLN A 62 39.38 10.20 -2.38
CA GLN A 62 39.81 8.82 -2.07
C GLN A 62 39.02 8.22 -0.90
N GLN A 63 38.61 9.06 0.03
CA GLN A 63 37.85 8.71 1.22
C GLN A 63 36.80 9.78 1.43
N ASN A 64 35.54 9.40 1.67
CA ASN A 64 34.49 10.36 1.96
C ASN A 64 34.53 10.78 3.43
N ASP A 65 34.58 12.09 3.65
CA ASP A 65 34.15 12.70 4.91
C ASP A 65 32.63 12.95 4.89
N VAL A 66 32.04 13.19 6.07
CA VAL A 66 30.64 13.62 6.20
C VAL A 66 30.57 15.14 6.37
N ILE A 67 29.59 15.76 5.71
CA ILE A 67 29.21 17.15 5.87
C ILE A 67 27.98 17.19 6.80
N TYR A 68 28.04 18.05 7.81
CA TYR A 68 26.89 18.37 8.66
C TYR A 68 26.24 19.66 8.15
N ASP A 69 25.39 19.52 7.15
CA ASP A 69 24.62 20.58 6.49
C ASP A 69 23.30 20.91 7.23
N PHE A 70 23.25 20.60 8.53
CA PHE A 70 22.13 20.87 9.44
C PHE A 70 22.64 21.43 10.77
N TYR A 71 21.81 22.23 11.43
CA TYR A 71 22.15 22.97 12.66
C TYR A 71 21.03 22.86 13.70
N ASN A 72 21.35 23.09 14.97
CA ASN A 72 20.41 23.03 16.12
C ASN A 72 19.79 21.64 16.38
N PHE A 73 20.47 20.56 15.98
CA PHE A 73 20.09 19.18 16.31
C PHE A 73 20.90 18.64 17.52
N PRO A 74 20.48 17.51 18.13
CA PRO A 74 21.22 16.91 19.25
C PRO A 74 22.71 16.68 18.97
N GLU A 75 23.58 17.01 19.93
CA GLU A 75 25.05 16.95 19.79
C GLU A 75 25.55 15.58 19.32
N GLN A 76 24.88 14.50 19.74
CA GLN A 76 25.21 13.12 19.36
C GLN A 76 25.22 12.90 17.83
N MET A 77 24.41 13.63 17.07
CA MET A 77 24.37 13.50 15.60
C MET A 77 25.66 13.99 14.94
N TYR A 78 26.29 15.03 15.51
CA TYR A 78 27.56 15.59 15.02
C TYR A 78 28.77 14.71 15.33
N LYS A 79 28.58 13.65 16.11
CA LYS A 79 29.60 12.64 16.41
C LYS A 79 29.54 11.44 15.45
N LEU A 80 28.44 11.28 14.72
CA LEU A 80 28.26 10.17 13.77
C LEU A 80 29.15 10.36 12.54
N LYS A 81 29.75 9.28 12.05
CA LYS A 81 30.63 9.26 10.87
C LYS A 81 30.18 8.15 9.93
N TYR A 82 30.43 8.34 8.64
CA TYR A 82 30.21 7.33 7.62
C TYR A 82 31.41 7.29 6.66
N PRO A 83 32.49 6.59 7.04
CA PRO A 83 33.77 6.64 6.33
C PRO A 83 33.76 5.70 5.10
N ALA A 84 32.85 5.93 4.17
CA ALA A 84 32.82 5.17 2.92
C ALA A 84 34.03 5.54 2.03
N PRO A 85 34.69 4.57 1.37
CA PRO A 85 35.69 4.86 0.35
C PRO A 85 35.10 5.79 -0.72
N GLY A 86 35.90 6.70 -1.25
CA GLY A 86 35.52 7.46 -2.42
C GLY A 86 35.55 6.59 -3.67
N ALA A 87 34.85 7.01 -4.74
CA ALA A 87 34.82 6.29 -6.01
C ALA A 87 35.32 7.15 -7.20
N PRO A 88 36.62 7.51 -7.27
CA PRO A 88 37.17 8.34 -8.36
C PRO A 88 36.93 7.78 -9.77
N GLU A 89 37.02 6.46 -9.95
CA GLU A 89 36.76 5.83 -11.26
C GLU A 89 35.28 5.93 -11.66
N LEU A 90 34.36 5.82 -10.69
CA LEU A 90 32.94 6.07 -10.93
C LEU A 90 32.71 7.54 -11.30
N ALA A 91 33.34 8.49 -10.59
CA ALA A 91 33.20 9.91 -10.89
C ALA A 91 33.69 10.24 -12.31
N LYS A 92 34.84 9.68 -12.72
CA LYS A 92 35.35 9.78 -14.09
C LYS A 92 34.37 9.19 -15.11
N ARG A 93 33.75 8.05 -14.80
CA ARG A 93 32.77 7.41 -15.67
C ARG A 93 31.48 8.21 -15.81
N VAL A 94 30.97 8.78 -14.70
CA VAL A 94 29.82 9.69 -14.69
C VAL A 94 30.10 10.90 -15.57
N LYS A 95 31.27 11.53 -15.41
CA LYS A 95 31.69 12.66 -16.24
C LYS A 95 31.72 12.31 -17.73
N GLN A 96 32.29 11.15 -18.06
CA GLN A 96 32.36 10.67 -19.44
C GLN A 96 30.95 10.51 -20.04
N LEU A 97 30.06 9.78 -19.36
CA LEU A 97 28.71 9.48 -19.85
C LEU A 97 27.86 10.74 -20.05
N LEU A 98 27.93 11.69 -19.13
CA LEU A 98 27.24 12.98 -19.26
C LEU A 98 27.81 13.78 -20.44
N THR A 99 29.13 13.85 -20.58
CA THR A 99 29.78 14.57 -21.68
C THR A 99 29.40 13.98 -23.05
N GLU A 100 29.45 12.65 -23.19
CA GLU A 100 29.05 11.92 -24.41
C GLU A 100 27.57 12.12 -24.75
N SER A 101 26.73 12.36 -23.75
CA SER A 101 25.29 12.62 -23.90
C SER A 101 24.96 14.10 -24.13
N GLY A 102 25.95 14.95 -24.36
CA GLY A 102 25.75 16.36 -24.75
C GLY A 102 25.74 17.37 -23.60
N PHE A 103 26.09 16.98 -22.37
CA PHE A 103 26.30 17.94 -21.28
C PHE A 103 27.63 18.64 -21.46
N SER A 104 27.58 19.91 -21.91
CA SER A 104 28.76 20.70 -22.31
C SER A 104 29.87 20.83 -21.27
N HIS A 105 29.52 20.81 -19.98
CA HIS A 105 30.44 20.99 -18.87
C HIS A 105 30.01 20.10 -17.71
N VAL A 106 30.96 19.33 -17.18
CA VAL A 106 30.80 18.51 -15.97
C VAL A 106 32.03 18.72 -15.10
N ASN A 107 31.83 19.24 -13.90
CA ASN A 107 32.90 19.60 -12.98
C ASN A 107 33.26 18.45 -12.02
N GLU A 108 34.44 18.53 -11.44
CA GLU A 108 34.92 17.65 -10.39
C GLU A 108 35.23 18.46 -9.15
N ASP A 109 34.69 18.05 -8.00
CA ASP A 109 35.04 18.60 -6.70
C ASP A 109 35.92 17.60 -5.95
N THR A 110 37.19 17.97 -5.74
CA THR A 110 38.20 17.09 -5.12
C THR A 110 38.21 17.17 -3.60
N LYS A 111 37.28 17.91 -2.98
CA LYS A 111 37.24 18.16 -1.53
C LYS A 111 35.89 17.86 -0.89
N ARG A 112 34.80 17.83 -1.66
CA ARG A 112 33.45 17.62 -1.09
C ARG A 112 33.25 16.19 -0.59
N GLY A 113 32.85 16.07 0.67
CA GLY A 113 32.34 14.85 1.29
C GLY A 113 30.87 14.57 0.98
N LEU A 114 30.26 13.66 1.73
CA LEU A 114 28.85 13.32 1.63
C LEU A 114 28.01 14.22 2.54
N ASP A 115 26.96 14.84 2.02
CA ASP A 115 25.96 15.55 2.84
C ASP A 115 24.97 14.61 3.51
N HIS A 116 24.15 15.11 4.46
CA HIS A 116 23.29 14.22 5.25
C HIS A 116 22.26 13.47 4.40
N GLY A 117 21.82 14.06 3.29
CA GLY A 117 20.96 13.41 2.32
C GLY A 117 21.62 12.14 1.74
N ALA A 118 22.95 12.10 1.65
CA ALA A 118 23.69 10.92 1.23
C ALA A 118 24.11 10.01 2.40
N TRP A 119 24.81 10.53 3.40
CA TRP A 119 25.45 9.66 4.41
C TRP A 119 24.47 9.08 5.44
N VAL A 120 23.36 9.77 5.77
CA VAL A 120 22.41 9.26 6.76
C VAL A 120 21.67 8.01 6.25
N PRO A 121 21.07 8.01 5.04
CA PRO A 121 20.47 6.79 4.50
C PRO A 121 21.49 5.66 4.33
N LEU A 122 22.68 5.96 3.80
CA LEU A 122 23.71 4.95 3.56
C LEU A 122 24.24 4.32 4.83
N MET A 123 24.38 5.08 5.92
CA MET A 123 24.75 4.54 7.24
C MET A 123 23.75 3.51 7.75
N LEU A 124 22.47 3.64 7.39
CA LEU A 124 21.44 2.67 7.77
C LEU A 124 21.39 1.48 6.82
N MET A 125 21.51 1.71 5.51
CA MET A 125 21.46 0.67 4.48
C MET A 125 22.73 -0.20 4.47
N TYR A 126 23.89 0.42 4.65
CA TYR A 126 25.22 -0.18 4.52
C TYR A 126 26.12 0.29 5.68
N PRO A 127 25.82 -0.10 6.94
CA PRO A 127 26.51 0.40 8.13
C PRO A 127 28.00 0.10 8.16
N GLU A 128 28.46 -0.91 7.42
CA GLU A 128 29.87 -1.28 7.32
C GLU A 128 30.72 -0.26 6.56
N ALA A 129 30.09 0.69 5.84
CA ALA A 129 30.75 1.75 5.08
C ALA A 129 31.88 1.23 4.15
N ASN A 130 31.71 0.04 3.56
CA ASN A 130 32.75 -0.65 2.79
C ASN A 130 32.46 -0.74 1.28
N ILE A 131 31.53 0.08 0.80
CA ILE A 131 31.20 0.21 -0.63
C ILE A 131 31.64 1.62 -1.07
N PRO A 132 32.41 1.75 -2.17
CA PRO A 132 32.80 3.05 -2.71
C PRO A 132 31.58 3.92 -3.08
N VAL A 133 31.58 5.19 -2.68
CA VAL A 133 30.48 6.14 -2.93
C VAL A 133 30.99 7.35 -3.71
N CYS A 134 30.25 7.72 -4.76
CA CYS A 134 30.38 9.00 -5.46
C CYS A 134 29.04 9.76 -5.34
N GLN A 135 29.12 11.07 -5.18
CA GLN A 135 27.98 11.97 -5.15
C GLN A 135 27.92 12.82 -6.43
N LEU A 136 26.71 13.14 -6.88
CA LEU A 136 26.42 14.01 -8.02
C LEU A 136 25.45 15.12 -7.59
N SER A 137 25.71 16.34 -8.06
CA SER A 137 24.88 17.54 -7.79
C SER A 137 23.67 17.67 -8.72
N VAL A 138 22.70 18.48 -8.30
CA VAL A 138 21.52 18.91 -9.07
C VAL A 138 21.65 20.38 -9.50
N GLN A 139 20.97 20.75 -10.59
CA GLN A 139 21.04 22.07 -11.21
C GLN A 139 19.66 22.77 -11.12
N THR A 140 19.40 23.47 -10.03
CA THR A 140 18.07 24.05 -9.72
C THR A 140 17.54 25.08 -10.72
N ARG A 141 18.44 25.71 -11.49
CA ARG A 141 18.11 26.63 -12.59
C ARG A 141 17.66 25.91 -13.87
N LYS A 142 17.69 24.58 -13.88
CA LYS A 142 17.19 23.71 -14.95
C LYS A 142 15.88 23.06 -14.52
N ASP A 143 15.21 22.38 -15.43
CA ASP A 143 13.90 21.74 -15.21
C ASP A 143 14.02 20.23 -14.94
N GLY A 144 12.88 19.58 -14.69
CA GLY A 144 12.82 18.12 -14.47
C GLY A 144 13.33 17.32 -15.67
N THR A 145 13.07 17.79 -16.89
CA THR A 145 13.54 17.14 -18.13
C THR A 145 15.06 17.12 -18.24
N HIS A 146 15.76 18.19 -17.84
CA HIS A 146 17.22 18.21 -17.76
C HIS A 146 17.76 17.08 -16.87
N HIS A 147 17.21 16.93 -15.67
CA HIS A 147 17.64 15.92 -14.71
C HIS A 147 17.23 14.50 -15.11
N TYR A 148 16.08 14.33 -15.75
CA TYR A 148 15.70 13.06 -16.37
C TYR A 148 16.71 12.65 -17.46
N ASN A 149 17.13 13.59 -18.31
CA ASN A 149 18.15 13.33 -19.33
C ASN A 149 19.54 13.04 -18.72
N MET A 150 19.90 13.66 -17.59
CA MET A 150 21.08 13.26 -16.82
C MET A 150 20.97 11.80 -16.40
N GLY A 151 19.81 11.40 -15.87
CA GLY A 151 19.52 10.02 -15.53
C GLY A 151 19.71 9.07 -16.71
N LYS A 152 19.09 9.39 -17.86
CA LYS A 152 19.21 8.57 -19.07
C LYS A 152 20.66 8.35 -19.49
N ALA A 153 21.48 9.39 -19.45
CA ALA A 153 22.91 9.31 -19.74
C ALA A 153 23.66 8.36 -18.80
N LEU A 154 23.23 8.27 -17.55
CA LEU A 154 23.84 7.46 -16.50
C LEU A 154 23.31 6.03 -16.41
N ALA A 155 22.28 5.69 -17.18
CA ALA A 155 21.69 4.35 -17.20
C ALA A 155 22.70 3.20 -17.40
N PRO A 156 23.77 3.32 -18.23
CA PRO A 156 24.75 2.24 -18.42
C PRO A 156 25.52 1.84 -17.15
N LEU A 157 25.63 2.71 -16.15
CA LEU A 157 26.34 2.42 -14.89
C LEU A 157 25.73 1.23 -14.13
N LYS A 158 24.44 0.98 -14.31
CA LYS A 158 23.72 -0.18 -13.76
C LYS A 158 24.33 -1.50 -14.19
N ASP A 159 24.68 -1.60 -15.48
CA ASP A 159 25.30 -2.80 -16.06
C ASP A 159 26.75 -2.98 -15.59
N GLU A 160 27.38 -1.88 -15.16
CA GLU A 160 28.72 -1.84 -14.53
C GLU A 160 28.68 -2.16 -13.03
N GLY A 161 27.49 -2.47 -12.49
CA GLY A 161 27.27 -2.87 -11.10
C GLY A 161 27.15 -1.69 -10.13
N VAL A 162 26.85 -0.49 -10.64
CA VAL A 162 26.64 0.71 -9.83
C VAL A 162 25.19 0.79 -9.36
N LEU A 163 25.00 0.99 -8.05
CA LEU A 163 23.70 1.32 -7.50
C LEU A 163 23.47 2.83 -7.59
N ILE A 164 22.43 3.25 -8.33
CA ILE A 164 22.06 4.66 -8.49
C ILE A 164 20.92 5.00 -7.53
N ILE A 165 21.15 6.00 -6.67
CA ILE A 165 20.21 6.46 -5.66
C ILE A 165 19.98 7.97 -5.82
N GLY A 166 18.75 8.37 -6.12
CA GLY A 166 18.31 9.75 -5.93
C GLY A 166 17.88 9.97 -4.50
N SER A 167 18.56 10.82 -3.74
CA SER A 167 18.21 11.15 -2.36
C SER A 167 17.70 12.59 -2.24
N GLY A 168 16.42 12.74 -1.91
CA GLY A 168 15.73 14.02 -1.87
C GLY A 168 14.51 13.99 -0.97
N SER A 169 13.39 14.54 -1.43
CA SER A 169 12.08 14.45 -0.76
C SER A 169 10.95 14.52 -1.78
N ALA A 170 9.88 13.74 -1.57
CA ALA A 170 8.68 13.79 -2.39
C ALA A 170 7.91 15.11 -2.24
N THR A 171 7.94 15.70 -1.04
CA THR A 171 7.40 17.05 -0.73
C THR A 171 8.39 17.75 0.18
N HIS A 172 8.81 18.98 -0.13
CA HIS A 172 9.83 19.70 0.65
C HIS A 172 9.46 21.17 0.86
N ASN A 173 8.66 21.45 1.89
CA ASN A 173 8.33 22.83 2.28
C ASN A 173 8.51 23.06 3.79
N LEU A 174 9.73 23.48 4.14
CA LEU A 174 10.10 23.73 5.53
C LEU A 174 9.29 24.86 6.19
N ARG A 175 8.67 25.76 5.40
CA ARG A 175 7.81 26.84 5.92
C ARG A 175 6.41 26.34 6.31
N ALA A 176 6.05 25.14 5.88
CA ALA A 176 4.75 24.53 6.12
C ALA A 176 4.82 23.37 7.13
N LEU A 177 5.97 23.17 7.79
CA LEU A 177 6.12 22.17 8.85
C LEU A 177 5.15 22.50 9.99
N GLN A 178 4.41 21.48 10.43
CA GLN A 178 3.59 21.53 11.63
C GLN A 178 4.21 20.58 12.64
N PHE A 179 4.60 21.12 13.79
CA PHE A 179 5.19 20.34 14.89
C PHE A 179 4.11 19.83 15.88
N ASP A 180 2.90 20.40 15.83
CA ASP A 180 1.81 20.16 16.79
C ASP A 180 0.50 19.64 16.14
N GLY A 181 0.59 18.90 15.02
CA GLY A 181 -0.60 18.39 14.31
C GLY A 181 -0.44 16.97 13.79
N ASP A 182 -1.38 16.09 14.15
CA ASP A 182 -1.43 14.68 13.70
C ASP A 182 -1.96 14.49 12.27
N SER A 183 -2.31 15.58 11.57
CA SER A 183 -2.90 15.54 10.22
C SER A 183 -1.92 16.00 9.13
N VAL A 184 -1.72 15.17 8.11
CA VAL A 184 -1.02 15.57 6.88
C VAL A 184 -1.81 16.70 6.19
N ALA A 185 -1.13 17.79 5.84
CA ALA A 185 -1.79 18.90 5.16
C ALA A 185 -2.34 18.46 3.78
N SER A 186 -3.58 18.86 3.46
CA SER A 186 -4.28 18.38 2.25
C SER A 186 -3.47 18.58 0.97
N TRP A 187 -2.84 19.74 0.79
CA TRP A 187 -1.99 20.03 -0.37
C TRP A 187 -0.80 19.08 -0.51
N ALA A 188 -0.24 18.59 0.62
CA ALA A 188 0.89 17.67 0.61
C ALA A 188 0.43 16.28 0.21
N SER A 189 -0.74 15.85 0.71
CA SER A 189 -1.38 14.59 0.31
C SER A 189 -1.84 14.62 -1.16
N GLU A 190 -2.36 15.74 -1.65
CA GLU A 190 -2.75 15.90 -3.06
C GLU A 190 -1.54 15.79 -4.00
N PHE A 191 -0.44 16.49 -3.70
CA PHE A 191 0.79 16.40 -4.48
C PHE A 191 1.37 14.98 -4.43
N ASP A 192 1.41 14.37 -3.25
CA ASP A 192 1.87 12.99 -3.08
C ASP A 192 1.03 12.00 -3.88
N ASN A 193 -0.29 12.02 -3.75
CA ASN A 193 -1.17 11.12 -4.48
C ASN A 193 -1.00 11.26 -5.99
N TRP A 194 -0.86 12.51 -6.49
CA TRP A 194 -0.56 12.76 -7.89
C TRP A 194 0.80 12.19 -8.30
N LEU A 195 1.84 12.38 -7.48
CA LEU A 195 3.18 11.89 -7.75
C LEU A 195 3.23 10.36 -7.77
N LYS A 196 2.64 9.72 -6.75
CA LYS A 196 2.51 8.27 -6.65
C LYS A 196 1.79 7.70 -7.87
N ASP A 197 0.63 8.26 -8.23
CA ASP A 197 -0.10 7.83 -9.42
C ASP A 197 0.74 8.04 -10.70
N ALA A 198 1.37 9.20 -10.86
CA ALA A 198 2.18 9.49 -12.05
C ALA A 198 3.32 8.47 -12.22
N LEU A 199 3.99 8.12 -11.13
CA LEU A 199 5.10 7.18 -11.16
C LEU A 199 4.62 5.75 -11.41
N LEU A 200 3.59 5.27 -10.70
CA LEU A 200 3.05 3.92 -10.86
C LEU A 200 2.43 3.69 -12.25
N GLN A 201 1.90 4.74 -12.89
CA GLN A 201 1.36 4.70 -14.25
C GLN A 201 2.40 4.98 -15.35
N GLY A 202 3.67 5.17 -14.99
CA GLY A 202 4.74 5.48 -15.95
C GLY A 202 4.60 6.84 -16.63
N ARG A 203 3.85 7.78 -16.05
CA ARG A 203 3.67 9.16 -16.55
C ARG A 203 4.89 10.04 -16.24
N TYR A 204 6.09 9.58 -16.59
CA TYR A 204 7.35 10.29 -16.29
C TYR A 204 7.40 11.69 -16.91
N GLU A 205 6.75 11.91 -18.06
CA GLU A 205 6.66 13.24 -18.68
C GLU A 205 5.86 14.21 -17.82
N ASP A 206 4.79 13.76 -17.17
CA ASP A 206 4.03 14.61 -16.25
C ASP A 206 4.86 14.96 -15.01
N VAL A 207 5.70 14.04 -14.53
CA VAL A 207 6.63 14.29 -13.42
C VAL A 207 7.72 15.28 -13.82
N ASN A 208 8.31 15.15 -15.01
CA ASN A 208 9.27 16.11 -15.54
C ASN A 208 8.68 17.53 -15.66
N HIS A 209 7.36 17.62 -15.88
CA HIS A 209 6.58 18.86 -15.99
C HIS A 209 5.70 19.11 -14.75
N TYR A 210 6.13 18.67 -13.57
CA TYR A 210 5.33 18.75 -12.35
C TYR A 210 4.89 20.19 -12.01
N GLU A 211 5.69 21.20 -12.37
CA GLU A 211 5.34 22.60 -12.12
C GLU A 211 4.03 23.03 -12.82
N GLN A 212 3.68 22.39 -13.93
CA GLN A 212 2.45 22.65 -14.67
C GLN A 212 1.36 21.59 -14.41
N LYS A 213 1.77 20.35 -14.08
CA LYS A 213 0.88 19.18 -14.05
C LYS A 213 0.43 18.76 -12.67
N ALA A 214 1.23 19.01 -11.64
CA ALA A 214 0.93 18.59 -10.28
C ALA A 214 -0.06 19.53 -9.60
N PRO A 215 -0.83 19.06 -8.62
CA PRO A 215 -1.58 19.93 -7.72
C PRO A 215 -0.62 20.61 -6.73
N CYS A 216 -0.77 21.91 -6.52
CA CYS A 216 0.03 22.70 -5.56
C CYS A 216 1.59 22.59 -5.67
N PRO A 217 2.20 22.59 -6.88
CA PRO A 217 3.62 22.25 -7.05
C PRO A 217 4.56 23.21 -6.34
N LYS A 218 4.31 24.52 -6.41
CA LYS A 218 5.12 25.55 -5.71
C LYS A 218 4.96 25.52 -4.20
N LYS A 219 3.91 24.88 -3.69
CA LYS A 219 3.73 24.65 -2.25
C LYS A 219 4.42 23.37 -1.82
N ALA A 220 4.42 22.33 -2.65
CA ALA A 220 5.16 21.10 -2.41
C ALA A 220 6.66 21.31 -2.49
N HIS A 221 7.13 22.09 -3.46
CA HIS A 221 8.53 22.42 -3.68
C HIS A 221 8.66 23.92 -3.96
N PRO A 222 8.76 24.76 -2.91
CA PRO A 222 9.10 26.17 -3.08
C PRO A 222 10.46 26.36 -3.75
N TRP A 223 11.36 25.39 -3.56
CA TRP A 223 12.62 25.22 -4.27
C TRP A 223 12.72 23.75 -4.74
N PRO A 224 13.22 23.47 -5.96
CA PRO A 224 13.08 22.15 -6.58
C PRO A 224 14.24 21.17 -6.31
N ASP A 225 15.27 21.63 -5.59
CA ASP A 225 16.50 20.88 -5.27
C ASP A 225 16.23 19.47 -4.75
N HIS A 226 15.31 19.31 -3.81
CA HIS A 226 14.98 18.02 -3.20
C HIS A 226 14.14 17.12 -4.10
N PHE A 227 13.58 17.63 -5.20
CA PHE A 227 12.74 16.86 -6.12
C PHE A 227 13.51 16.36 -7.35
N TYR A 228 14.58 17.03 -7.75
CA TYR A 228 15.40 16.62 -8.90
C TYR A 228 16.16 15.29 -8.77
N PRO A 229 16.55 14.81 -7.58
CA PRO A 229 17.11 13.46 -7.43
C PRO A 229 16.17 12.36 -7.94
N LEU A 230 14.85 12.52 -7.79
CA LEU A 230 13.86 11.59 -8.34
C LEU A 230 13.94 11.52 -9.86
N HIS A 231 14.09 12.67 -10.52
CA HIS A 231 14.14 12.75 -11.98
C HIS A 231 15.38 12.04 -12.53
N VAL A 232 16.54 12.20 -11.88
CA VAL A 232 17.76 11.48 -12.28
C VAL A 232 17.60 9.97 -12.08
N ALA A 233 17.03 9.53 -10.94
CA ALA A 233 16.78 8.11 -10.68
C ALA A 233 15.79 7.50 -11.70
N MET A 234 14.74 8.25 -12.06
CA MET A 234 13.73 7.88 -13.05
C MET A 234 14.33 7.81 -14.47
N GLY A 235 15.18 8.76 -14.85
CA GLY A 235 15.88 8.73 -16.14
C GLY A 235 16.84 7.56 -16.26
N ALA A 236 17.60 7.28 -15.20
CA ALA A 236 18.56 6.17 -15.15
C ALA A 236 17.86 4.80 -15.14
N ALA A 237 16.58 4.77 -14.80
CA ALA A 237 15.77 3.56 -14.92
C ALA A 237 15.53 3.16 -16.38
N GLY A 238 15.26 4.13 -17.25
CA GLY A 238 14.91 3.96 -18.66
C GLY A 238 13.44 4.30 -18.96
N GLU A 239 13.12 4.55 -20.23
CA GLU A 239 11.78 5.01 -20.68
C GLU A 239 10.64 4.02 -20.43
N ASN A 240 10.95 2.72 -20.36
CA ASN A 240 9.96 1.65 -20.11
C ASN A 240 10.05 1.09 -18.70
N ALA A 241 10.62 1.85 -17.77
CA ALA A 241 10.80 1.36 -16.41
C ALA A 241 9.51 1.47 -15.60
N ASN A 242 9.17 0.39 -14.90
CA ASN A 242 8.02 0.38 -14.00
C ASN A 242 8.46 0.87 -12.62
N ALA A 243 7.76 1.87 -12.09
CA ALA A 243 7.95 2.31 -10.72
C ALA A 243 7.22 1.37 -9.75
N GLU A 244 7.85 1.06 -8.63
CA GLU A 244 7.22 0.36 -7.49
C GLU A 244 7.44 1.19 -6.22
N LEU A 245 6.35 1.46 -5.48
CA LEU A 245 6.43 2.06 -4.16
C LEU A 245 6.81 0.99 -3.13
N ILE A 246 8.02 1.08 -2.59
CA ILE A 246 8.55 0.06 -1.65
C ILE A 246 8.45 0.47 -0.18
N HIS A 247 8.27 1.76 0.12
CA HIS A 247 7.97 2.27 1.46
C HIS A 247 7.33 3.65 1.41
N THR A 248 6.41 3.91 2.35
CA THR A 248 5.80 5.22 2.59
C THR A 248 5.64 5.48 4.09
N SER A 249 6.06 6.66 4.55
CA SER A 249 5.80 7.14 5.91
C SER A 249 5.87 8.66 5.98
N TRP A 250 5.11 9.30 6.87
CA TRP A 250 5.10 10.75 7.04
C TRP A 250 5.89 11.18 8.29
N GLN A 251 6.62 12.29 8.18
CA GLN A 251 7.22 12.98 9.32
C GLN A 251 7.13 14.49 9.11
N LEU A 252 6.54 15.23 10.05
CA LEU A 252 6.45 16.69 10.00
C LEU A 252 5.93 17.21 8.63
N VAL A 253 4.85 16.62 8.09
CA VAL A 253 4.27 16.99 6.77
C VAL A 253 5.19 16.68 5.56
N THR A 254 6.35 16.07 5.78
CA THR A 254 7.31 15.63 4.76
C THR A 254 7.17 14.12 4.57
N LEU A 255 6.99 13.71 3.33
CA LEU A 255 6.79 12.31 2.98
C LEU A 255 8.11 11.61 2.66
N PHE A 256 8.26 10.41 3.20
CA PHE A 256 9.29 9.46 2.82
C PHE A 256 8.78 8.51 1.72
N ILE A 257 9.11 8.74 0.44
CA ILE A 257 8.85 7.77 -0.63
C ILE A 257 10.13 7.04 -1.01
N PHE A 258 10.02 5.72 -1.13
CA PHE A 258 11.02 4.89 -1.79
C PHE A 258 10.46 4.29 -3.07
N ILE A 259 11.13 4.51 -4.20
CA ILE A 259 10.67 4.01 -5.50
C ILE A 259 11.75 3.19 -6.17
N HIS A 260 11.42 1.97 -6.56
CA HIS A 260 12.25 1.11 -7.38
C HIS A 260 11.85 1.22 -8.85
N TYR A 261 12.81 1.25 -9.77
CA TYR A 261 12.55 1.09 -11.21
C TYR A 261 13.36 -0.03 -11.89
N SER A 262 12.74 -0.85 -12.73
CA SER A 262 13.39 -1.96 -13.47
C SER A 262 13.19 -1.88 -14.99
N ALA A 263 14.21 -2.23 -15.79
CA ALA A 263 14.15 -2.25 -17.26
C ALA A 263 13.42 -3.48 -17.81
N ASN A 264 12.56 -3.27 -18.81
CA ASN A 264 11.70 -4.30 -19.41
C ASN A 264 12.46 -5.14 -20.47
N PRO A 265 12.52 -6.49 -20.40
CA PRO A 265 13.05 -7.32 -21.47
C PRO A 265 12.06 -7.46 -22.64
N SER A 266 12.60 -7.43 -23.86
CA SER A 266 11.90 -7.49 -25.15
C SER A 266 10.82 -8.57 -25.31
N ASN A 267 9.76 -8.20 -26.03
CA ASN A 267 8.65 -9.01 -26.57
C ASN A 267 9.06 -10.40 -27.08
N ALA A 268 8.99 -11.43 -26.23
CA ALA A 268 8.98 -12.82 -26.67
C ALA A 268 8.39 -13.77 -25.62
N THR A 269 7.19 -13.47 -25.08
CA THR A 269 6.22 -14.48 -24.57
C THR A 269 5.03 -13.74 -23.95
N ARG A 270 3.93 -13.68 -24.71
CA ARG A 270 2.62 -13.32 -24.17
C ARG A 270 2.13 -14.54 -23.36
N GLY A 271 2.52 -14.60 -22.09
CA GLY A 271 2.14 -15.66 -21.16
C GLY A 271 2.81 -15.44 -19.81
N GLN A 272 2.00 -15.06 -18.83
CA GLN A 272 2.35 -14.78 -17.43
C GLN A 272 3.08 -13.45 -17.16
N GLN A 273 2.30 -12.36 -17.13
CA GLN A 273 2.51 -11.28 -16.17
C GLN A 273 2.54 -11.90 -14.75
N SER A 274 3.53 -11.58 -13.92
CA SER A 274 3.40 -11.83 -12.49
C SER A 274 2.33 -10.89 -11.94
N ARG A 275 1.08 -11.37 -11.92
CA ARG A 275 -0.05 -10.68 -11.31
C ARG A 275 0.27 -10.48 -9.82
N LEU A 276 0.06 -9.25 -9.31
CA LEU A 276 0.02 -8.99 -7.87
C LEU A 276 -0.94 -10.00 -7.24
N SER A 277 -0.40 -10.95 -6.46
CA SER A 277 -1.21 -11.97 -5.80
C SER A 277 -1.70 -11.45 -4.45
N VAL A 278 -3.01 -11.31 -4.29
CA VAL A 278 -3.64 -11.01 -3.00
C VAL A 278 -3.88 -12.33 -2.27
N MET A 279 -2.88 -12.80 -1.51
CA MET A 279 -2.96 -14.15 -0.89
C MET A 279 -3.91 -14.23 0.30
N ASP A 280 -4.36 -13.09 0.81
CA ASP A 280 -5.22 -12.99 1.98
C ASP A 280 -6.69 -12.84 1.59
N THR A 281 -7.56 -13.39 2.43
CA THR A 281 -9.00 -13.09 2.41
C THR A 281 -9.43 -12.58 3.77
N PHE A 282 -10.54 -11.86 3.81
CA PHE A 282 -10.97 -11.19 5.03
C PHE A 282 -12.44 -11.47 5.30
N PHE A 283 -12.75 -11.70 6.57
CA PHE A 283 -14.11 -11.60 7.07
C PHE A 283 -14.24 -10.34 7.92
N ILE A 284 -15.19 -9.49 7.58
CA ILE A 284 -15.43 -8.21 8.24
C ILE A 284 -16.82 -8.24 8.84
N SER A 285 -16.89 -8.05 10.15
CA SER A 285 -18.15 -7.79 10.82
C SER A 285 -18.55 -6.33 10.58
N HIS A 286 -19.47 -6.09 9.64
CA HIS A 286 -19.86 -4.72 9.26
C HIS A 286 -20.76 -4.04 10.30
N GLY A 287 -21.46 -4.83 11.13
CA GLY A 287 -22.26 -4.34 12.25
C GLY A 287 -23.44 -3.45 11.85
N SER A 288 -23.67 -2.38 12.60
CA SER A 288 -24.80 -1.46 12.37
C SER A 288 -24.49 -0.46 11.25
N PRO A 289 -25.49 -0.04 10.44
CA PRO A 289 -25.34 1.07 9.51
C PRO A 289 -24.75 2.35 10.14
N THR A 290 -24.92 2.55 11.45
CA THR A 290 -24.33 3.68 12.19
C THR A 290 -22.82 3.74 12.13
N LEU A 291 -22.13 2.62 11.82
CA LEU A 291 -20.68 2.59 11.58
C LEU A 291 -20.23 3.62 10.53
N SER A 292 -21.12 4.00 9.61
CA SER A 292 -20.89 5.03 8.59
C SER A 292 -20.71 6.46 9.14
N ILE A 293 -21.20 6.76 10.35
CA ILE A 293 -21.19 8.11 10.93
C ILE A 293 -20.76 8.17 12.41
N ASP A 294 -20.83 7.06 13.14
CA ASP A 294 -20.58 7.02 14.59
C ASP A 294 -19.08 6.86 14.87
N GLU A 295 -18.44 7.97 15.21
CA GLU A 295 -17.01 8.05 15.53
C GLU A 295 -16.62 7.36 16.83
N SER A 296 -17.59 7.05 17.70
CA SER A 296 -17.32 6.38 18.98
C SER A 296 -17.04 4.89 18.82
N LEU A 297 -17.42 4.29 17.67
CA LEU A 297 -17.25 2.86 17.43
C LEU A 297 -15.80 2.50 17.12
N PRO A 298 -15.12 1.64 17.93
CA PRO A 298 -13.74 1.24 17.65
C PRO A 298 -13.55 0.57 16.29
N ALA A 299 -14.57 -0.15 15.82
CA ALA A 299 -14.57 -0.78 14.50
C ALA A 299 -14.44 0.24 13.35
N ARG A 300 -14.96 1.47 13.53
CA ARG A 300 -14.84 2.52 12.50
C ARG A 300 -13.39 2.94 12.34
N GLY A 301 -12.72 3.25 13.45
CA GLY A 301 -11.29 3.62 13.45
C GLY A 301 -10.41 2.49 12.92
N PHE A 302 -10.74 1.24 13.23
CA PHE A 302 -10.07 0.05 12.65
C PHE A 302 -10.19 0.03 11.11
N LEU A 303 -11.38 0.24 10.56
CA LEU A 303 -11.59 0.25 9.10
C LEU A 303 -10.98 1.48 8.42
N GLN A 304 -10.98 2.65 9.07
CA GLN A 304 -10.28 3.84 8.56
C GLN A 304 -8.76 3.65 8.51
N ALA A 305 -8.20 2.86 9.44
CA ALA A 305 -6.79 2.49 9.45
C ALA A 305 -6.46 1.28 8.55
N TRP A 306 -7.39 0.81 7.72
CA TRP A 306 -7.24 -0.43 6.94
C TRP A 306 -5.99 -0.45 6.08
N GLN A 307 -5.80 0.57 5.23
CA GLN A 307 -4.68 0.62 4.28
C GLN A 307 -3.32 0.77 4.99
N THR A 308 -3.29 1.30 6.21
CA THR A 308 -2.05 1.56 6.94
C THR A 308 -1.69 0.44 7.92
N LYS A 309 -2.68 -0.24 8.51
CA LYS A 309 -2.47 -1.22 9.58
C LYS A 309 -2.82 -2.66 9.22
N VAL A 310 -3.68 -2.89 8.22
CA VAL A 310 -4.24 -4.21 7.94
C VAL A 310 -3.79 -4.74 6.58
N PHE A 311 -4.06 -3.99 5.52
CA PHE A 311 -3.82 -4.43 4.14
C PHE A 311 -3.43 -3.24 3.25
N SER A 312 -2.12 -3.06 3.08
CA SER A 312 -1.53 -1.93 2.34
C SER A 312 -1.47 -2.13 0.82
N GLN A 313 -1.68 -3.35 0.33
CA GLN A 313 -1.69 -3.63 -1.10
C GLN A 313 -2.99 -3.12 -1.71
N ARG A 314 -2.90 -2.40 -2.84
CA ARG A 314 -4.08 -2.02 -3.61
C ARG A 314 -4.50 -3.19 -4.51
N PRO A 315 -5.69 -3.77 -4.33
CA PRO A 315 -6.15 -4.84 -5.20
C PRO A 315 -6.56 -4.32 -6.59
N ASN A 316 -6.54 -5.22 -7.58
CA ASN A 316 -7.02 -4.93 -8.94
C ASN A 316 -8.55 -4.71 -8.95
N SER A 317 -9.25 -5.48 -8.12
CA SER A 317 -10.70 -5.41 -7.91
C SER A 317 -11.05 -6.07 -6.58
N ILE A 318 -12.25 -5.83 -6.08
CA ILE A 318 -12.76 -6.38 -4.82
C ILE A 318 -13.99 -7.24 -5.13
N LEU A 319 -13.99 -8.47 -4.59
CA LEU A 319 -15.18 -9.31 -4.51
C LEU A 319 -15.73 -9.24 -3.08
N VAL A 320 -16.92 -8.66 -2.91
CA VAL A 320 -17.61 -8.64 -1.60
C VAL A 320 -18.75 -9.66 -1.59
N ILE A 321 -18.68 -10.61 -0.66
CA ILE A 321 -19.79 -11.50 -0.34
C ILE A 321 -20.59 -10.81 0.76
N SER A 322 -21.82 -10.38 0.48
CA SER A 322 -22.63 -9.63 1.45
C SER A 322 -23.75 -10.46 2.04
N ALA A 323 -23.89 -10.39 3.37
CA ALA A 323 -25.04 -10.95 4.09
C ALA A 323 -26.39 -10.33 3.70
N HIS A 324 -26.40 -9.09 3.19
CA HIS A 324 -27.63 -8.37 2.80
C HIS A 324 -28.09 -8.66 1.38
N TRP A 325 -27.45 -9.64 0.71
CA TRP A 325 -27.89 -10.09 -0.59
C TRP A 325 -28.11 -11.59 -0.61
N ASP A 326 -29.30 -11.99 -0.17
CA ASP A 326 -29.77 -13.37 -0.23
C ASP A 326 -30.56 -13.62 -1.52
N THR A 327 -30.29 -14.75 -2.17
CA THR A 327 -30.94 -15.16 -3.43
C THR A 327 -30.99 -16.68 -3.55
N ASP A 328 -31.93 -17.21 -4.32
CA ASP A 328 -32.08 -18.68 -4.52
C ASP A 328 -30.85 -19.36 -5.14
N PHE A 329 -30.11 -18.64 -5.99
CA PHE A 329 -28.91 -19.12 -6.67
C PHE A 329 -27.80 -18.08 -6.59
N PRO A 330 -26.50 -18.48 -6.54
CA PRO A 330 -25.40 -17.54 -6.54
C PRO A 330 -25.56 -16.48 -7.64
N SER A 331 -25.57 -15.22 -7.24
CA SER A 331 -25.84 -14.08 -8.10
C SER A 331 -24.69 -13.09 -7.98
N VAL A 332 -24.20 -12.59 -9.11
CA VAL A 332 -23.17 -11.54 -9.19
C VAL A 332 -23.74 -10.29 -9.83
N ASN A 333 -23.33 -9.12 -9.36
CA ASN A 333 -23.76 -7.88 -10.00
C ASN A 333 -22.86 -7.54 -11.20
N VAL A 334 -23.48 -7.09 -12.30
CA VAL A 334 -22.82 -6.79 -13.57
C VAL A 334 -23.23 -5.39 -14.01
N VAL A 335 -22.61 -4.40 -13.37
CA VAL A 335 -22.87 -2.97 -13.59
C VAL A 335 -21.58 -2.26 -13.99
N GLN A 336 -21.68 -1.11 -14.65
CA GLN A 336 -20.52 -0.27 -14.98
C GLN A 336 -20.08 0.58 -13.78
N ARG A 337 -21.05 1.01 -12.97
CA ARG A 337 -20.84 1.76 -11.74
C ARG A 337 -21.84 1.29 -10.71
N ASN A 338 -21.40 1.15 -9.48
CA ASN A 338 -22.26 0.71 -8.40
C ASN A 338 -23.08 1.88 -7.84
N ASP A 339 -24.39 1.71 -7.79
CA ASP A 339 -25.27 2.57 -7.00
C ASP A 339 -25.16 2.22 -5.51
N THR A 340 -25.35 3.20 -4.63
CA THR A 340 -25.41 2.97 -3.17
C THR A 340 -26.83 2.64 -2.74
N ILE A 341 -27.02 1.42 -2.23
CA ILE A 341 -28.30 0.94 -1.69
C ILE A 341 -28.34 1.22 -0.19
N HIS A 342 -29.41 1.89 0.24
CA HIS A 342 -29.75 2.11 1.63
C HIS A 342 -30.83 1.11 2.03
N ASP A 343 -30.41 -0.09 2.41
CA ASP A 343 -31.23 -1.23 2.81
C ASP A 343 -31.62 -1.21 4.30
N PHE A 344 -31.55 -0.03 4.93
CA PHE A 344 -31.89 0.23 6.33
C PHE A 344 -32.84 1.43 6.48
N TYR A 345 -33.63 1.45 7.55
CA TYR A 345 -34.69 2.43 7.79
C TYR A 345 -34.65 2.99 9.21
N GLY A 346 -35.16 4.20 9.42
CA GLY A 346 -35.29 4.81 10.75
C GLY A 346 -34.02 5.48 11.29
N PHE A 347 -33.00 5.67 10.46
CA PHE A 347 -31.74 6.33 10.83
C PHE A 347 -31.74 7.84 10.50
N PRO A 348 -30.78 8.62 11.02
CA PRO A 348 -30.66 10.05 10.70
C PRO A 348 -30.48 10.31 9.19
N LYS A 349 -31.06 11.42 8.68
CA LYS A 349 -31.04 11.80 7.25
C LYS A 349 -29.63 11.76 6.64
N GLN A 350 -28.63 12.23 7.38
CA GLN A 350 -27.23 12.28 6.91
C GLN A 350 -26.70 10.92 6.41
N MET A 351 -27.18 9.80 6.94
CA MET A 351 -26.76 8.48 6.48
C MET A 351 -27.30 8.13 5.08
N TYR A 352 -28.48 8.66 4.72
CA TYR A 352 -29.09 8.47 3.40
C TYR A 352 -28.48 9.36 2.31
N ASP A 353 -27.78 10.41 2.72
CA ASP A 353 -27.06 11.32 1.82
C ASP A 353 -25.69 10.75 1.42
N LEU A 354 -25.17 9.74 2.15
CA LEU A 354 -23.90 9.08 1.83
C LEU A 354 -23.97 8.31 0.52
N LYS A 355 -22.85 8.32 -0.21
CA LYS A 355 -22.68 7.62 -1.49
C LYS A 355 -21.28 7.02 -1.57
N TYR A 356 -21.21 5.83 -2.15
CA TYR A 356 -19.97 5.13 -2.45
C TYR A 356 -20.01 4.60 -3.89
N PRO A 357 -19.72 5.46 -4.88
CA PRO A 357 -19.99 5.19 -6.29
C PRO A 357 -18.81 4.46 -6.97
N ALA A 358 -18.40 3.32 -6.39
CA ALA A 358 -17.27 2.53 -6.89
C ALA A 358 -17.53 1.99 -8.32
N PRO A 359 -16.52 1.93 -9.21
CA PRO A 359 -16.65 1.26 -10.50
C PRO A 359 -17.16 -0.17 -10.32
N GLY A 360 -18.03 -0.63 -11.22
CA GLY A 360 -18.40 -2.04 -11.25
C GLY A 360 -17.28 -2.88 -11.86
N ALA A 361 -17.28 -4.18 -11.59
CA ALA A 361 -16.28 -5.11 -12.12
C ALA A 361 -16.90 -6.23 -12.99
N PRO A 362 -17.44 -5.93 -14.20
CA PRO A 362 -18.08 -6.93 -15.06
C PRO A 362 -17.19 -8.14 -15.41
N GLU A 363 -15.89 -7.92 -15.64
CA GLU A 363 -14.95 -9.00 -15.93
C GLU A 363 -14.72 -9.91 -14.73
N LEU A 364 -14.67 -9.34 -13.52
CA LEU A 364 -14.63 -10.11 -12.28
C LEU A 364 -15.92 -10.92 -12.09
N ALA A 365 -17.08 -10.31 -12.32
CA ALA A 365 -18.38 -10.98 -12.22
C ALA A 365 -18.46 -12.19 -13.18
N LYS A 366 -18.01 -12.02 -14.43
CA LYS A 366 -17.89 -13.10 -15.40
C LYS A 366 -16.95 -14.20 -14.89
N ARG A 367 -15.78 -13.82 -14.37
CA ARG A 367 -14.79 -14.77 -13.83
C ARG A 367 -15.32 -15.57 -12.65
N VAL A 368 -16.01 -14.92 -11.70
CA VAL A 368 -16.70 -15.56 -10.57
C VAL A 368 -17.70 -16.59 -11.08
N LYS A 369 -18.55 -16.20 -12.03
CA LYS A 369 -19.54 -17.10 -12.64
C LYS A 369 -18.90 -18.31 -13.31
N ASP A 370 -17.82 -18.11 -14.06
CA ASP A 370 -17.10 -19.18 -14.73
C ASP A 370 -16.48 -20.17 -13.72
N LEU A 371 -15.89 -19.68 -12.63
CA LEU A 371 -15.31 -20.51 -11.56
C LEU A 371 -16.37 -21.31 -10.80
N LEU A 372 -17.51 -20.70 -10.45
CA LEU A 372 -18.60 -21.39 -9.77
C LEU A 372 -19.23 -22.47 -10.66
N LYS A 373 -19.39 -22.20 -11.96
CA LYS A 373 -19.87 -23.23 -12.89
C LYS A 373 -18.88 -24.39 -13.03
N ALA A 374 -17.59 -24.09 -13.09
CA ALA A 374 -16.54 -25.11 -13.16
C ALA A 374 -16.49 -26.01 -11.91
N SER A 375 -16.92 -25.51 -10.75
CA SER A 375 -17.02 -26.31 -9.51
C SER A 375 -18.30 -27.14 -9.39
N GLY A 376 -19.19 -27.09 -10.39
CA GLY A 376 -20.42 -27.88 -10.45
C GLY A 376 -21.69 -27.12 -10.04
N ILE A 377 -21.61 -25.83 -9.74
CA ILE A 377 -22.80 -24.99 -9.50
C ILE A 377 -23.50 -24.76 -10.84
N LYS A 378 -24.66 -25.38 -11.02
CA LYS A 378 -25.36 -25.38 -12.31
C LYS A 378 -25.85 -24.00 -12.72
N HIS A 379 -26.28 -23.18 -11.77
CA HIS A 379 -26.98 -21.92 -12.03
C HIS A 379 -26.30 -20.78 -11.25
N VAL A 380 -25.89 -19.75 -11.98
CA VAL A 380 -25.31 -18.52 -11.44
C VAL A 380 -25.91 -17.34 -12.21
N ASN A 381 -26.57 -16.43 -11.51
CA ASN A 381 -27.28 -15.30 -12.09
C ASN A 381 -26.39 -14.07 -12.23
N GLU A 382 -26.74 -13.21 -13.17
CA GLU A 382 -26.13 -11.88 -13.35
C GLU A 382 -27.22 -10.83 -13.11
N ASP A 383 -27.06 -10.02 -12.07
CA ASP A 383 -27.93 -8.87 -11.83
C ASP A 383 -27.30 -7.61 -12.43
N ARG A 384 -27.96 -7.04 -13.44
CA ARG A 384 -27.46 -5.86 -14.18
C ARG A 384 -27.91 -4.53 -13.59
N LYS A 385 -28.57 -4.54 -12.43
CA LYS A 385 -29.12 -3.35 -11.77
C LYS A 385 -28.71 -3.24 -10.30
N ARG A 386 -28.28 -4.33 -9.66
CA ARG A 386 -27.87 -4.34 -8.25
C ARG A 386 -26.61 -3.48 -8.01
N GLY A 387 -26.76 -2.45 -7.18
CA GLY A 387 -25.67 -1.66 -6.59
C GLY A 387 -25.07 -2.34 -5.35
N LEU A 388 -24.41 -1.58 -4.47
CA LEU A 388 -23.84 -2.06 -3.19
C LEU A 388 -24.79 -1.81 -2.02
N ASP A 389 -25.09 -2.82 -1.20
CA ASP A 389 -25.78 -2.66 0.09
C ASP A 389 -24.85 -2.16 1.20
N HIS A 390 -25.41 -1.77 2.35
CA HIS A 390 -24.61 -1.20 3.45
C HIS A 390 -23.56 -2.15 3.99
N GLY A 391 -23.82 -3.47 3.96
CA GLY A 391 -22.85 -4.48 4.31
C GLY A 391 -21.60 -4.40 3.43
N ALA A 392 -21.73 -3.99 2.18
CA ALA A 392 -20.58 -3.76 1.30
C ALA A 392 -20.06 -2.32 1.34
N TRP A 393 -20.92 -1.32 1.13
CA TRP A 393 -20.42 0.05 0.94
C TRP A 393 -19.94 0.71 2.22
N VAL A 394 -20.49 0.39 3.40
CA VAL A 394 -20.04 1.03 4.66
C VAL A 394 -18.61 0.61 4.99
N PRO A 395 -18.23 -0.69 5.01
CA PRO A 395 -16.84 -1.06 5.23
C PRO A 395 -15.92 -0.51 4.14
N LEU A 396 -16.31 -0.60 2.87
CA LEU A 396 -15.46 -0.14 1.77
C LEU A 396 -15.25 1.38 1.76
N MET A 397 -16.26 2.18 2.14
CA MET A 397 -16.12 3.63 2.28
C MET A 397 -15.09 4.01 3.35
N LEU A 398 -14.91 3.18 4.38
CA LEU A 398 -13.91 3.42 5.42
C LEU A 398 -12.54 2.87 5.02
N MET A 399 -12.49 1.70 4.39
CA MET A 399 -11.25 1.06 3.95
C MET A 399 -10.62 1.76 2.73
N TYR A 400 -11.44 2.19 1.77
CA TYR A 400 -11.07 2.72 0.46
C TYR A 400 -11.96 3.92 0.09
N PRO A 401 -11.83 5.06 0.80
CA PRO A 401 -12.76 6.19 0.71
C PRO A 401 -12.85 6.83 -0.70
N GLU A 402 -11.82 6.66 -1.53
CA GLU A 402 -11.72 7.20 -2.88
C GLU A 402 -12.69 6.54 -3.87
N ALA A 403 -13.22 5.35 -3.52
CA ALA A 403 -14.15 4.59 -4.36
C ALA A 403 -13.63 4.37 -5.80
N ASP A 404 -12.33 4.12 -5.96
CA ASP A 404 -11.63 4.02 -7.25
C ASP A 404 -11.24 2.57 -7.61
N ILE A 405 -11.53 1.61 -6.73
CA ILE A 405 -11.30 0.18 -6.98
C ILE A 405 -12.58 -0.45 -7.56
N PRO A 406 -12.50 -1.21 -8.66
CA PRO A 406 -13.66 -1.95 -9.17
C PRO A 406 -14.22 -2.97 -8.17
N VAL A 407 -15.52 -2.95 -7.93
CA VAL A 407 -16.21 -3.83 -6.96
C VAL A 407 -17.26 -4.69 -7.65
N CYS A 408 -17.24 -5.99 -7.35
CA CYS A 408 -18.29 -6.96 -7.63
C CYS A 408 -18.85 -7.48 -6.30
N GLN A 409 -20.17 -7.63 -6.20
CA GLN A 409 -20.81 -8.38 -5.13
C GLN A 409 -21.16 -9.80 -5.55
N LEU A 410 -21.22 -10.68 -4.57
CA LEU A 410 -21.75 -12.03 -4.67
C LEU A 410 -22.76 -12.25 -3.54
N SER A 411 -23.93 -12.78 -3.89
CA SER A 411 -25.00 -13.14 -2.96
C SER A 411 -24.65 -14.33 -2.06
N VAL A 412 -25.35 -14.48 -0.94
CA VAL A 412 -25.43 -15.71 -0.14
C VAL A 412 -26.75 -16.44 -0.39
N GLN A 413 -26.86 -17.69 0.08
CA GLN A 413 -28.05 -18.54 -0.07
C GLN A 413 -28.53 -19.04 1.30
N MET A 414 -29.59 -18.43 1.86
CA MET A 414 -30.08 -18.74 3.21
C MET A 414 -30.52 -20.20 3.42
N HIS A 415 -30.88 -20.90 2.34
CA HIS A 415 -31.37 -22.28 2.35
C HIS A 415 -30.26 -23.34 2.24
N HIS A 416 -28.99 -22.91 2.20
CA HIS A 416 -27.83 -23.79 2.09
C HIS A 416 -26.96 -23.77 3.35
N THR A 417 -26.04 -24.74 3.48
CA THR A 417 -25.23 -24.93 4.70
C THR A 417 -23.96 -24.07 4.72
N GLY A 418 -23.29 -23.97 5.88
CA GLY A 418 -21.95 -23.40 5.97
C GLY A 418 -20.95 -24.08 5.02
N THR A 419 -20.98 -25.41 4.93
CA THR A 419 -20.18 -26.20 3.98
C THR A 419 -20.42 -25.83 2.52
N TYR A 420 -21.67 -25.51 2.13
CA TYR A 420 -21.96 -25.05 0.77
C TYR A 420 -21.22 -23.74 0.46
N HIS A 421 -21.29 -22.76 1.36
CA HIS A 421 -20.62 -21.47 1.21
C HIS A 421 -19.10 -21.59 1.29
N TYR A 422 -18.58 -22.49 2.11
CA TYR A 422 -17.15 -22.83 2.12
C TYR A 422 -16.68 -23.39 0.77
N ASN A 423 -17.49 -24.25 0.14
CA ASN A 423 -17.18 -24.78 -1.18
C ASN A 423 -17.29 -23.73 -2.30
N ILE A 424 -18.20 -22.75 -2.19
CA ILE A 424 -18.19 -21.54 -3.03
C ILE A 424 -16.84 -20.84 -2.87
N GLY A 425 -16.40 -20.59 -1.63
CA GLY A 425 -15.09 -19.99 -1.35
C GLY A 425 -13.95 -20.74 -2.02
N LYS A 426 -13.89 -22.06 -1.86
CA LYS A 426 -12.87 -22.91 -2.49
C LYS A 426 -12.84 -22.77 -4.01
N ALA A 427 -13.99 -22.67 -4.65
CA ALA A 427 -14.07 -22.46 -6.10
C ALA A 427 -13.52 -21.09 -6.52
N LEU A 428 -13.60 -20.08 -5.65
CA LEU A 428 -13.16 -18.71 -5.89
C LEU A 428 -11.69 -18.46 -5.51
N ALA A 429 -11.03 -19.42 -4.87
CA ALA A 429 -9.64 -19.30 -4.43
C ALA A 429 -8.65 -18.80 -5.52
N PRO A 430 -8.78 -19.17 -6.82
CA PRO A 430 -7.88 -18.67 -7.87
C PRO A 430 -7.88 -17.15 -8.02
N LEU A 431 -8.98 -16.46 -7.69
CA LEU A 431 -9.10 -15.00 -7.85
C LEU A 431 -8.06 -14.21 -7.06
N LYS A 432 -7.59 -14.77 -5.94
CA LYS A 432 -6.49 -14.23 -5.13
C LYS A 432 -5.21 -14.02 -5.94
N GLU A 433 -4.84 -15.03 -6.74
CA GLU A 433 -3.68 -14.98 -7.64
C GLU A 433 -3.91 -14.02 -8.82
N GLU A 434 -5.17 -13.65 -9.08
CA GLU A 434 -5.56 -12.66 -10.09
C GLU A 434 -5.58 -11.22 -9.55
N GLY A 435 -5.18 -11.02 -8.29
CA GLY A 435 -5.13 -9.73 -7.63
C GLY A 435 -6.48 -9.24 -7.11
N VAL A 436 -7.44 -10.14 -6.92
CA VAL A 436 -8.76 -9.83 -6.36
C VAL A 436 -8.70 -9.93 -4.84
N LEU A 437 -9.11 -8.86 -4.16
CA LEU A 437 -9.35 -8.89 -2.72
C LEU A 437 -10.73 -9.49 -2.44
N ILE A 438 -10.78 -10.61 -1.73
CA ILE A 438 -12.03 -11.28 -1.36
C ILE A 438 -12.39 -10.91 0.08
N ILE A 439 -13.57 -10.30 0.25
CA ILE A 439 -14.10 -9.88 1.54
C ILE A 439 -15.45 -10.55 1.77
N GLY A 440 -15.56 -11.37 2.81
CA GLY A 440 -16.84 -11.77 3.38
C GLY A 440 -17.32 -10.69 4.34
N SER A 441 -18.40 -9.98 4.01
CA SER A 441 -18.98 -8.96 4.88
C SER A 441 -20.27 -9.45 5.53
N GLY A 442 -20.22 -9.65 6.84
CA GLY A 442 -21.32 -10.20 7.64
C GLY A 442 -21.23 -9.74 9.08
N SER A 443 -21.48 -10.64 10.03
CA SER A 443 -21.29 -10.37 11.45
C SER A 443 -20.96 -11.65 12.24
N ALA A 444 -20.04 -11.56 13.19
CA ALA A 444 -19.70 -12.67 14.08
C ALA A 444 -20.88 -13.09 14.97
N THR A 445 -21.71 -12.15 15.41
CA THR A 445 -22.98 -12.41 16.13
C THR A 445 -24.07 -11.46 15.63
N HIS A 446 -25.21 -11.99 15.19
CA HIS A 446 -26.27 -11.19 14.56
C HIS A 446 -27.67 -11.56 15.06
N ASN A 447 -28.02 -11.10 16.27
CA ASN A 447 -29.38 -11.20 16.79
C ASN A 447 -29.94 -9.83 17.17
N LEU A 448 -30.58 -9.18 16.21
CA LEU A 448 -31.17 -7.85 16.38
C LEU A 448 -32.27 -7.80 17.47
N ARG A 449 -32.93 -8.93 17.75
CA ARG A 449 -33.96 -9.02 18.81
C ARG A 449 -33.37 -9.05 20.22
N ALA A 450 -32.06 -9.30 20.34
CA ALA A 450 -31.36 -9.43 21.61
C ALA A 450 -30.43 -8.25 21.92
N LEU A 451 -30.47 -7.18 21.11
CA LEU A 451 -29.68 -5.97 21.33
C LEU A 451 -30.15 -5.24 22.58
N GLN A 452 -29.19 -4.73 23.35
CA GLN A 452 -29.42 -3.94 24.56
C GLN A 452 -28.87 -2.54 24.34
N PHE A 453 -29.73 -1.58 23.99
CA PHE A 453 -29.33 -0.22 23.65
C PHE A 453 -28.82 0.60 24.86
N GLU A 454 -29.26 0.25 26.07
CA GLU A 454 -28.91 0.98 27.31
C GLU A 454 -27.86 0.27 28.18
N SER A 455 -27.45 -0.95 27.81
CA SER A 455 -26.52 -1.76 28.60
C SER A 455 -25.14 -1.79 27.96
N SER A 456 -24.10 -1.56 28.77
CA SER A 456 -22.70 -1.74 28.38
C SER A 456 -22.20 -3.17 28.61
N SER A 457 -23.02 -4.05 29.20
CA SER A 457 -22.60 -5.43 29.50
C SER A 457 -22.81 -6.35 28.30
N ILE A 458 -21.80 -7.17 27.99
CA ILE A 458 -21.87 -8.18 26.93
C ILE A 458 -22.69 -9.36 27.45
N SER A 459 -23.68 -9.79 26.66
CA SER A 459 -24.48 -10.96 26.95
C SER A 459 -23.62 -12.22 26.97
N SER A 460 -23.72 -13.03 28.02
CA SER A 460 -22.92 -14.25 28.18
C SER A 460 -23.01 -15.20 26.97
N TRP A 461 -24.22 -15.43 26.47
CA TRP A 461 -24.44 -16.29 25.29
C TRP A 461 -23.70 -15.78 24.03
N ALA A 462 -23.61 -14.45 23.86
CA ALA A 462 -22.98 -13.85 22.69
C ALA A 462 -21.45 -13.96 22.81
N LEU A 463 -20.93 -13.70 24.02
CA LEU A 463 -19.51 -13.86 24.34
C LEU A 463 -19.06 -15.33 24.22
N GLU A 464 -19.87 -16.28 24.67
CA GLU A 464 -19.59 -17.72 24.53
C GLU A 464 -19.53 -18.16 23.07
N PHE A 465 -20.46 -17.70 22.22
CA PHE A 465 -20.43 -17.98 20.78
C PHE A 465 -19.21 -17.34 20.10
N ASP A 466 -18.94 -16.05 20.36
CA ASP A 466 -17.82 -15.32 19.74
C ASP A 466 -16.46 -15.90 20.15
N ASN A 467 -16.29 -16.29 21.42
CA ASN A 467 -15.09 -16.98 21.87
C ASN A 467 -14.92 -18.35 21.21
N TRP A 468 -16.00 -19.15 21.13
CA TRP A 468 -15.94 -20.42 20.41
C TRP A 468 -15.55 -20.22 18.94
N LEU A 469 -16.10 -19.20 18.28
CA LEU A 469 -15.80 -18.89 16.89
C LEU A 469 -14.35 -18.47 16.71
N LYS A 470 -13.86 -17.56 17.56
CA LYS A 470 -12.46 -17.13 17.60
C LYS A 470 -11.53 -18.32 17.76
N ASP A 471 -11.75 -19.14 18.77
CA ASP A 471 -10.88 -20.28 19.07
C ASP A 471 -10.91 -21.29 17.92
N ALA A 472 -12.09 -21.59 17.37
CA ALA A 472 -12.23 -22.49 16.22
C ALA A 472 -11.49 -22.00 14.99
N LEU A 473 -11.55 -20.70 14.68
CA LEU A 473 -10.85 -20.12 13.54
C LEU A 473 -9.33 -20.13 13.73
N LEU A 474 -8.85 -19.68 14.91
CA LEU A 474 -7.42 -19.58 15.21
C LEU A 474 -6.74 -20.96 15.29
N GLU A 475 -7.47 -21.98 15.75
CA GLU A 475 -7.00 -23.38 15.81
C GLU A 475 -7.15 -24.13 14.48
N GLY A 476 -7.73 -23.49 13.44
CA GLY A 476 -7.95 -24.12 12.14
C GLY A 476 -9.05 -25.18 12.13
N ARG A 477 -9.97 -25.16 13.10
CA ARG A 477 -11.14 -26.05 13.19
C ARG A 477 -12.26 -25.63 12.21
N TYR A 478 -11.90 -25.40 10.95
CA TYR A 478 -12.81 -24.90 9.91
C TYR A 478 -14.00 -25.82 9.64
N GLU A 479 -13.83 -27.12 9.84
CA GLU A 479 -14.94 -28.06 9.72
C GLU A 479 -15.97 -27.92 10.85
N ASP A 480 -15.53 -27.56 12.07
CA ASP A 480 -16.45 -27.23 13.16
C ASP A 480 -17.20 -25.92 12.85
N VAL A 481 -16.54 -24.94 12.23
CA VAL A 481 -17.15 -23.68 11.79
C VAL A 481 -18.19 -23.95 10.68
N ASN A 482 -17.87 -24.80 9.69
CA ASN A 482 -18.84 -25.21 8.66
C ASN A 482 -20.12 -25.85 9.23
N HIS A 483 -20.00 -26.45 10.42
CA HIS A 483 -21.06 -27.11 11.18
C HIS A 483 -21.44 -26.33 12.46
N TYR A 484 -21.27 -25.01 12.47
CA TYR A 484 -21.47 -24.18 13.66
C TYR A 484 -22.86 -24.37 14.30
N GLU A 485 -23.89 -24.65 13.51
CA GLU A 485 -25.24 -24.90 14.01
C GLU A 485 -25.32 -26.07 15.00
N GLN A 486 -24.48 -27.09 14.82
CA GLN A 486 -24.40 -28.26 15.69
C GLN A 486 -23.28 -28.16 16.73
N LYS A 487 -22.20 -27.42 16.41
CA LYS A 487 -20.95 -27.41 17.18
C LYS A 487 -20.81 -26.21 18.12
N ALA A 488 -21.40 -25.07 17.76
CA ALA A 488 -21.25 -23.83 18.50
C ALA A 488 -22.26 -23.72 19.65
N PRO A 489 -21.86 -23.19 20.81
CA PRO A 489 -22.80 -22.86 21.87
C PRO A 489 -23.73 -21.73 21.40
N HIS A 490 -25.03 -21.84 21.66
CA HIS A 490 -26.02 -20.78 21.34
C HIS A 490 -26.14 -20.41 19.85
N ALA A 491 -25.74 -21.27 18.90
CA ALA A 491 -25.73 -20.96 17.47
C ALA A 491 -27.02 -20.31 16.95
N LYS A 492 -28.19 -20.91 17.21
CA LYS A 492 -29.50 -20.37 16.80
C LYS A 492 -29.88 -19.05 17.48
N LYS A 493 -29.27 -18.75 18.63
CA LYS A 493 -29.48 -17.48 19.32
C LYS A 493 -28.52 -16.42 18.78
N ALA A 494 -27.28 -16.77 18.43
CA ALA A 494 -26.33 -15.86 17.81
C ALA A 494 -26.71 -15.50 16.37
N HIS A 495 -27.27 -16.46 15.65
CA HIS A 495 -27.74 -16.32 14.28
C HIS A 495 -29.14 -16.95 14.18
N PRO A 496 -30.21 -16.21 14.53
CA PRO A 496 -31.59 -16.68 14.32
C PRO A 496 -31.87 -16.97 12.85
N TRP A 497 -31.21 -16.20 11.98
CA TRP A 497 -31.07 -16.44 10.55
C TRP A 497 -29.58 -16.46 10.21
N PRO A 498 -29.14 -17.30 9.27
CA PRO A 498 -27.73 -17.63 9.11
C PRO A 498 -26.98 -16.77 8.06
N GLU A 499 -27.67 -15.88 7.34
CA GLU A 499 -27.10 -15.10 6.24
C GLU A 499 -25.88 -14.26 6.65
N HIS A 500 -25.85 -13.78 7.90
CA HIS A 500 -24.75 -12.96 8.42
C HIS A 500 -23.48 -13.72 8.75
N ILE A 501 -23.52 -15.05 8.90
CA ILE A 501 -22.32 -15.88 9.12
C ILE A 501 -21.82 -16.54 7.82
N TYR A 502 -22.62 -16.65 6.76
CA TYR A 502 -22.19 -17.28 5.52
C TYR A 502 -21.03 -16.57 4.78
N PRO A 503 -20.89 -15.24 4.79
CA PRO A 503 -19.72 -14.58 4.21
C PRO A 503 -18.39 -15.05 4.83
N LEU A 504 -18.36 -15.40 6.13
CA LEU A 504 -17.20 -15.98 6.80
C LEU A 504 -16.76 -17.28 6.13
N HIS A 505 -17.72 -18.15 5.83
CA HIS A 505 -17.47 -19.45 5.22
C HIS A 505 -16.86 -19.29 3.82
N VAL A 506 -17.36 -18.34 3.02
CA VAL A 506 -16.80 -18.07 1.70
C VAL A 506 -15.37 -17.53 1.80
N ALA A 507 -15.10 -16.57 2.70
CA ALA A 507 -13.74 -16.06 2.92
C ALA A 507 -12.78 -17.19 3.35
N MET A 508 -13.18 -17.98 4.34
CA MET A 508 -12.43 -19.13 4.84
C MET A 508 -12.15 -20.17 3.74
N GLY A 509 -13.14 -20.47 2.89
CA GLY A 509 -12.98 -21.39 1.76
C GLY A 509 -12.03 -20.86 0.68
N ALA A 510 -12.12 -19.57 0.36
CA ALA A 510 -11.25 -18.93 -0.62
C ALA A 510 -9.80 -18.80 -0.14
N ALA A 511 -9.59 -18.75 1.18
CA ALA A 511 -8.26 -18.80 1.77
C ALA A 511 -7.56 -20.16 1.52
N GLY A 512 -8.31 -21.25 1.43
CA GLY A 512 -7.80 -22.61 1.22
C GLY A 512 -7.56 -23.38 2.53
N ALA A 513 -7.41 -24.71 2.42
CA ALA A 513 -7.40 -25.62 3.58
C ALA A 513 -6.23 -25.40 4.56
N ASN A 514 -5.10 -24.85 4.09
CA ASN A 514 -3.91 -24.59 4.91
C ASN A 514 -3.83 -23.13 5.39
N ALA A 515 -4.92 -22.36 5.23
CA ALA A 515 -4.93 -20.99 5.70
C ALA A 515 -4.84 -20.91 7.22
N LYS A 516 -4.18 -19.87 7.71
CA LYS A 516 -4.17 -19.51 9.14
C LYS A 516 -5.06 -18.30 9.34
N ALA A 517 -5.99 -18.41 10.29
CA ALA A 517 -6.80 -17.27 10.70
C ALA A 517 -6.02 -16.39 11.70
N GLU A 518 -6.29 -15.10 11.64
CA GLU A 518 -5.81 -14.09 12.58
C GLU A 518 -7.01 -13.20 12.94
N LEU A 519 -7.24 -12.98 14.24
CA LEU A 519 -8.20 -11.98 14.70
C LEU A 519 -7.56 -10.59 14.55
N ILE A 520 -8.10 -9.79 13.63
CA ILE A 520 -7.53 -8.47 13.28
C ILE A 520 -8.26 -7.31 13.95
N HIS A 521 -9.47 -7.54 14.45
CA HIS A 521 -10.23 -6.57 15.24
C HIS A 521 -11.20 -7.30 16.14
N SER A 522 -11.44 -6.75 17.33
CA SER A 522 -12.52 -7.19 18.23
C SER A 522 -13.03 -6.00 19.02
N SER A 523 -14.33 -5.75 18.92
CA SER A 523 -15.07 -4.80 19.74
C SER A 523 -16.53 -5.20 19.78
N TRP A 524 -17.29 -4.62 20.69
CA TRP A 524 -18.69 -4.97 20.93
C TRP A 524 -19.58 -3.74 20.90
N HIS A 525 -20.83 -3.94 20.49
CA HIS A 525 -21.86 -2.92 20.58
C HIS A 525 -23.21 -3.52 20.98
N TYR A 526 -24.04 -2.72 21.66
CA TYR A 526 -25.39 -3.09 22.11
C TYR A 526 -25.46 -4.45 22.84
N GLY A 527 -24.41 -4.81 23.59
CA GLY A 527 -24.32 -6.02 24.40
C GLY A 527 -24.28 -7.36 23.65
N ALA A 528 -24.52 -7.42 22.34
CA ALA A 528 -24.62 -8.67 21.59
C ALA A 528 -24.12 -8.62 20.14
N LEU A 529 -23.75 -7.43 19.63
CA LEU A 529 -23.21 -7.27 18.28
C LEU A 529 -21.68 -7.26 18.33
N SER A 530 -21.07 -8.34 17.89
CA SER A 530 -19.63 -8.48 17.78
C SER A 530 -19.11 -7.90 16.47
N TYR A 531 -18.03 -7.13 16.56
CA TYR A 531 -17.24 -6.64 15.43
C TYR A 531 -15.99 -7.50 15.19
N SER A 532 -15.90 -8.69 15.79
CA SER A 532 -14.80 -9.61 15.56
C SER A 532 -14.61 -9.84 14.05
N SER A 533 -13.42 -9.51 13.56
CA SER A 533 -13.05 -9.54 12.14
C SER A 533 -11.76 -10.33 11.98
N TYR A 534 -11.66 -11.11 10.90
CA TYR A 534 -10.60 -12.09 10.73
C TYR A 534 -9.90 -11.93 9.37
N ARG A 535 -8.58 -12.13 9.38
CA ARG A 535 -7.76 -12.31 8.18
C ARG A 535 -7.39 -13.77 8.04
N PHE A 536 -7.44 -14.30 6.83
CA PHE A 536 -6.98 -15.66 6.53
C PHE A 536 -5.79 -15.59 5.58
N LYS A 537 -4.63 -16.08 6.03
CA LYS A 537 -3.38 -16.08 5.25
C LYS A 537 -3.05 -17.48 4.76
N THR A 538 -2.77 -17.64 3.47
CA THR A 538 -2.19 -18.88 2.95
C THR A 538 -0.67 -18.79 3.02
N SER A 539 -0.02 -19.78 3.66
CA SER A 539 1.43 -19.95 3.56
C SER A 539 1.79 -20.26 2.09
N ARG A 540 2.73 -19.50 1.49
CA ARG A 540 3.29 -19.86 0.18
C ARG A 540 4.08 -21.16 0.25
#